data_AF-A0A955TMQ2-F1
#
_entry.id   AF-A0A955TMQ2-F1
#
_cell.length_a   1.000
_cell.length_b   1.000
_cell.length_c   1.000
_cell.angle_alpha   90.00
_cell.angle_beta   90.00
_cell.angle_gamma   90.00
#
_symmetry.space_group_name_H-M   'P 1'
#
loop_
_entity.id
_entity.type
_entity.pdbx_description
1 polymer ?
#
loop_
_entity_poly.entity_id
_entity_poly.type
_entity_poly.pdbx_seq_one_letter_code
_entity_poly.pdbx_strand_id
1 'polypeptide(L)'
;MSAPSLAELESQLEHTGLWLIRAKEMALGQPRAIRKVGKVTSHDLMEFSTHMSTLLEAGVSLPQALYNLGHESPNHHLRVMLQAVHHQVEAGSTLYEAMGKYPNVFTPQIVNLIQAGEESGTLTETFQELERYLNWLEQIRGDVRQAT
;
A
#
# COMPACT_ATOMS: atom_id res chain seq x y z
N MET A 1 7.70 -25.96 -20.38
CA MET A 1 8.87 -26.07 -21.28
C MET A 1 9.01 -24.74 -22.00
N SER A 2 10.23 -24.23 -22.17
CA SER A 2 10.48 -22.96 -22.85
C SER A 2 11.47 -23.25 -23.97
N ALA A 3 11.13 -22.80 -25.18
CA ALA A 3 11.95 -22.93 -26.37
C ALA A 3 11.97 -21.57 -27.09
N PRO A 4 13.05 -21.23 -27.80
CA PRO A 4 13.20 -19.95 -28.47
C PRO A 4 12.34 -19.83 -29.74
N SER A 5 11.75 -20.93 -30.23
CA SER A 5 10.81 -20.92 -31.35
C SER A 5 9.71 -21.97 -31.22
N LEU A 6 8.60 -21.79 -31.93
CA LEU A 6 7.50 -22.75 -31.99
C LEU A 6 7.97 -24.12 -32.54
N ALA A 7 8.80 -24.10 -33.59
CA ALA A 7 9.31 -25.30 -34.24
C ALA A 7 10.22 -26.13 -33.31
N GLU A 8 11.04 -25.47 -32.51
CA GLU A 8 11.86 -26.15 -31.50
C GLU A 8 11.03 -26.69 -30.34
N LEU A 9 9.99 -25.95 -29.90
CA LEU A 9 9.07 -26.44 -28.88
C LEU A 9 8.34 -27.71 -29.34
N GLU A 10 7.91 -27.72 -30.60
CA GLU A 10 7.24 -28.87 -31.22
C GLU A 10 8.17 -30.09 -31.31
N SER A 11 9.37 -29.92 -31.87
CA SER A 11 10.37 -31.00 -31.97
C SER A 11 10.75 -31.56 -30.58
N GLN A 12 10.92 -30.71 -29.57
CA GLN A 12 11.21 -31.14 -28.20
C GLN A 12 10.05 -31.94 -27.60
N LEU A 13 8.81 -31.51 -27.83
CA LEU A 13 7.63 -32.21 -27.33
C LEU A 13 7.49 -33.58 -27.99
N GLU A 14 7.68 -33.67 -29.32
CA GLU A 14 7.63 -34.94 -30.07
C GLU A 14 8.65 -35.95 -29.55
N HIS A 15 9.90 -35.53 -29.29
CA HIS A 15 10.93 -36.39 -28.71
C HIS A 15 10.58 -36.89 -27.30
N THR A 16 9.72 -36.18 -26.58
CA THR A 16 9.21 -36.59 -25.26
C THR A 16 7.87 -37.35 -25.33
N GLY A 17 7.37 -37.63 -26.53
CA GLY A 17 6.09 -38.33 -26.74
C GLY A 17 4.86 -37.46 -26.47
N LEU A 18 5.01 -36.13 -26.47
CA LEU A 18 3.96 -35.16 -26.24
C LEU A 18 3.62 -34.41 -27.53
N TRP A 19 2.36 -33.96 -27.65
CA TRP A 19 1.88 -33.19 -28.80
C TRP A 19 1.54 -31.77 -28.37
N LEU A 20 1.92 -30.79 -29.19
CA LEU A 20 1.60 -29.39 -28.92
C LEU A 20 0.12 -29.09 -29.20
N ILE A 21 -0.67 -28.90 -28.16
CA ILE A 21 -2.10 -28.53 -28.29
C ILE A 21 -2.27 -27.01 -28.41
N ARG A 22 -1.48 -26.25 -27.65
CA ARG A 22 -1.51 -24.77 -27.64
C ARG A 22 -0.17 -24.23 -27.13
N ALA A 23 0.46 -23.37 -27.91
CA ALA A 23 1.56 -22.52 -27.46
C ALA A 23 1.09 -21.06 -27.37
N LYS A 24 1.64 -20.33 -26.41
CA LYS A 24 1.54 -18.87 -26.36
C LYS A 24 2.96 -18.34 -26.35
N GLU A 25 3.33 -17.62 -27.40
CA GLU A 25 4.61 -16.92 -27.45
C GLU A 25 4.66 -15.90 -26.30
N MET A 26 5.59 -16.09 -25.38
CA MET A 26 5.86 -15.12 -24.33
C MET A 26 7.03 -14.27 -24.80
N ALA A 27 6.74 -13.15 -25.46
CA ALA A 27 7.77 -12.17 -25.78
C ALA A 27 8.49 -11.74 -24.49
N LEU A 28 9.78 -12.05 -24.39
CA LEU A 28 10.67 -11.50 -23.38
C LEU A 28 10.70 -9.98 -23.56
N GLY A 29 9.91 -9.25 -22.78
CA GLY A 29 9.97 -7.79 -22.73
C GLY A 29 8.81 -7.02 -23.33
N GLN A 30 7.58 -7.56 -23.38
CA GLN A 30 6.45 -6.63 -23.34
C GLN A 30 6.40 -6.00 -21.94
N PRO A 31 6.62 -4.68 -21.78
CA PRO A 31 6.33 -4.05 -20.52
C PRO A 31 4.85 -4.31 -20.25
N ARG A 32 4.56 -5.12 -19.23
CA ARG A 32 3.21 -5.19 -18.66
C ARG A 32 2.75 -3.75 -18.55
N ALA A 33 1.62 -3.42 -19.16
CA ALA A 33 1.02 -2.10 -19.07
C ALA A 33 1.18 -1.64 -17.62
N ILE A 34 2.03 -0.64 -17.39
CA ILE A 34 2.29 -0.13 -16.05
C ILE A 34 0.94 0.43 -15.64
N ARG A 35 0.21 -0.35 -14.84
CA ARG A 35 -1.05 0.04 -14.24
C ARG A 35 -0.74 1.39 -13.60
N LYS A 36 -1.34 2.48 -14.11
CA LYS A 36 -1.06 3.86 -13.68
C LYS A 36 -0.94 3.83 -12.16
N VAL A 37 0.28 3.87 -11.64
CA VAL A 37 0.51 3.68 -10.21
C VAL A 37 0.00 4.97 -9.60
N GLY A 38 -1.21 4.93 -9.04
CA GLY A 38 -1.89 6.11 -8.53
C GLY A 38 -1.07 6.72 -7.40
N LYS A 39 -0.97 8.05 -7.36
CA LYS A 39 -0.49 8.75 -6.16
C LYS A 39 -1.36 8.34 -4.98
N VAL A 40 -0.81 8.37 -3.77
CA VAL A 40 -1.63 8.20 -2.56
C VAL A 40 -2.56 9.40 -2.45
N THR A 41 -3.85 9.12 -2.33
CA THR A 41 -4.92 10.13 -2.22
C THR A 41 -5.32 10.33 -0.76
N SER A 42 -6.03 11.42 -0.46
CA SER A 42 -6.61 11.63 0.87
C SER A 42 -7.56 10.49 1.26
N HIS A 43 -8.32 9.96 0.29
CA HIS A 43 -9.22 8.82 0.50
C HIS A 43 -8.46 7.55 0.92
N ASP A 44 -7.33 7.25 0.26
CA ASP A 44 -6.48 6.10 0.65
C ASP A 44 -6.01 6.22 2.11
N LEU A 45 -5.69 7.44 2.55
CA LEU A 45 -5.26 7.72 3.94
C LEU A 45 -6.42 7.67 4.94
N MET A 46 -7.62 8.08 4.53
CA MET A 46 -8.83 7.94 5.35
C MET A 46 -9.14 6.46 5.60
N GLU A 47 -9.21 5.65 4.54
CA GLU A 47 -9.45 4.20 4.66
C GLU A 47 -8.38 3.51 5.52
N PHE A 48 -7.10 3.87 5.30
CA PHE A 48 -6.00 3.39 6.14
C PHE A 48 -6.21 3.74 7.61
N SER A 49 -6.58 4.99 7.91
CA SER A 49 -6.78 5.47 9.28
C SER A 49 -7.96 4.75 9.95
N THR A 50 -9.07 4.58 9.23
CA THR A 50 -10.22 3.80 9.71
C THR A 50 -9.81 2.38 10.05
N HIS A 51 -9.21 1.64 9.10
CA HIS A 51 -8.84 0.25 9.33
C HIS A 51 -7.80 0.08 10.44
N MET A 52 -6.83 0.99 10.52
CA MET A 52 -5.84 0.99 11.60
C MET A 52 -6.53 1.15 12.95
N SER A 53 -7.43 2.13 13.10
CA SER A 53 -8.17 2.32 14.34
C SER A 53 -8.99 1.09 14.73
N THR A 54 -9.66 0.45 13.77
CA THR A 54 -10.44 -0.78 14.00
C THR A 54 -9.57 -1.93 14.48
N LEU A 55 -8.39 -2.12 13.88
CA LEU A 55 -7.47 -3.18 14.28
C LEU A 55 -6.89 -2.92 15.68
N LEU A 56 -6.48 -1.70 15.98
CA LEU A 56 -5.96 -1.32 17.29
C LEU A 56 -7.05 -1.44 18.37
N GLU A 57 -8.28 -1.02 18.08
CA GLU A 57 -9.44 -1.19 18.96
C GLU A 57 -9.75 -2.68 19.24
N ALA A 58 -9.57 -3.54 18.24
CA ALA A 58 -9.68 -4.99 18.39
C ALA A 58 -8.51 -5.64 19.16
N GLY A 59 -7.54 -4.85 19.64
CA GLY A 59 -6.38 -5.33 20.39
C GLY A 59 -5.27 -5.93 19.52
N VAL A 60 -5.32 -5.73 18.20
CA VAL A 60 -4.24 -6.13 17.30
C VAL A 60 -3.03 -5.23 17.57
N SER A 61 -1.84 -5.83 17.67
CA SER A 61 -0.61 -5.06 17.90
C SER A 61 -0.30 -4.16 16.70
N LEU A 62 0.30 -2.99 16.97
CA LEU A 62 0.65 -2.02 15.93
C LEU A 62 1.48 -2.62 14.77
N PRO A 63 2.55 -3.41 15.02
CA PRO A 63 3.30 -4.05 13.94
C PRO A 63 2.40 -4.99 13.10
N GLN A 64 1.57 -5.82 13.75
CA GLN A 64 0.69 -6.72 13.02
C GLN A 64 -0.36 -5.97 12.20
N ALA A 65 -0.90 -4.87 12.72
CA ALA A 65 -1.84 -4.03 12.00
C ALA A 65 -1.17 -3.39 10.76
N LEU A 66 0.04 -2.84 10.90
CA LEU A 66 0.83 -2.31 9.78
C LEU A 66 1.14 -3.40 8.74
N TYR A 67 1.48 -4.61 9.17
CA TYR A 67 1.71 -5.74 8.28
C TYR A 67 0.45 -6.06 7.46
N ASN A 68 -0.70 -6.22 8.11
CA ASN A 68 -1.96 -6.54 7.45
C ASN A 68 -2.35 -5.48 6.42
N LEU A 69 -2.37 -4.21 6.84
CA LEU A 69 -2.75 -3.09 5.97
C LEU A 69 -1.73 -2.87 4.84
N GLY A 70 -0.44 -3.12 5.12
CA GLY A 70 0.62 -3.13 4.12
C GLY A 70 0.52 -4.29 3.13
N HIS A 71 -0.28 -5.33 3.37
CA HIS A 71 -0.56 -6.38 2.39
C HIS A 71 -1.89 -6.16 1.67
N GLU A 72 -2.87 -5.58 2.36
CA GLU A 72 -4.25 -5.44 1.88
C GLU A 72 -4.52 -4.14 1.10
N SER A 73 -3.74 -3.06 1.34
CA SER A 73 -3.97 -1.75 0.73
C SER A 73 -4.16 -1.84 -0.79
N PRO A 74 -5.18 -1.25 -1.43
CA PRO A 74 -5.32 -1.31 -2.89
C PRO A 74 -4.25 -0.48 -3.62
N ASN A 75 -3.73 0.57 -2.98
CA ASN A 75 -2.76 1.50 -3.56
C ASN A 75 -1.32 0.94 -3.42
N HIS A 76 -0.65 0.72 -4.54
CA HIS A 76 0.71 0.15 -4.54
C HIS A 76 1.75 1.03 -3.82
N HIS A 77 1.68 2.36 -3.94
CA HIS A 77 2.63 3.23 -3.24
C HIS A 77 2.42 3.16 -1.74
N LEU A 78 1.15 3.24 -1.30
CA LEU A 78 0.82 3.13 0.12
C LEU A 78 1.25 1.77 0.68
N ARG A 79 1.02 0.68 -0.08
CA ARG A 79 1.50 -0.66 0.25
C ARG A 79 3.00 -0.70 0.55
N VAL A 80 3.81 -0.21 -0.38
CA VAL A 80 5.27 -0.22 -0.25
C VAL A 80 5.72 0.63 0.95
N MET A 81 5.09 1.79 1.16
CA MET A 81 5.39 2.64 2.31
C MET A 81 5.02 1.96 3.63
N LEU A 82 3.83 1.37 3.75
CA LEU A 82 3.39 0.68 4.96
C LEU A 82 4.25 -0.54 5.28
N GLN A 83 4.71 -1.28 4.27
CA GLN A 83 5.66 -2.39 4.45
C GLN A 83 7.01 -1.90 4.98
N ALA A 84 7.50 -0.76 4.49
CA ALA A 84 8.73 -0.16 4.98
C ALA A 84 8.58 0.42 6.40
N VAL A 85 7.44 1.07 6.69
CA VAL A 85 7.09 1.54 8.04
C VAL A 85 7.01 0.37 9.01
N HIS A 86 6.31 -0.71 8.63
CA HIS A 86 6.23 -1.95 9.39
C HIS A 86 7.62 -2.47 9.78
N HIS A 87 8.54 -2.58 8.81
CA HIS A 87 9.88 -3.09 9.06
C HIS A 87 10.68 -2.22 10.05
N GLN A 88 10.52 -0.90 9.98
CA GLN A 88 11.19 0.02 10.92
C GLN A 88 10.60 -0.10 12.33
N VAL A 89 9.29 -0.22 12.44
CA VAL A 89 8.60 -0.38 13.73
C VAL A 89 8.94 -1.74 14.37
N GLU A 90 8.99 -2.82 13.59
CA GLU A 90 9.49 -4.11 14.07
C GLU A 90 10.95 -4.05 14.54
N ALA A 91 11.77 -3.20 13.92
CA ALA A 91 13.15 -2.96 14.32
C ALA A 91 13.30 -2.04 15.54
N GLY A 92 12.19 -1.53 16.10
CA GLY A 92 12.16 -0.72 17.31
C GLY A 92 12.15 0.80 17.10
N SER A 93 12.02 1.28 15.86
CA SER A 93 11.71 2.70 15.63
C SER A 93 10.28 3.03 16.07
N THR A 94 10.05 4.28 16.45
CA THR A 94 8.67 4.74 16.70
C THR A 94 7.90 4.85 15.39
N LEU A 95 6.58 4.80 15.47
CA LEU A 95 5.69 4.96 14.32
C LEU A 95 5.86 6.33 13.67
N TYR A 96 5.92 7.40 14.46
CA TYR A 96 6.07 8.75 13.93
C TYR A 96 7.41 8.96 13.21
N GLU A 97 8.51 8.36 13.71
CA GLU A 97 9.82 8.40 13.05
C GLU A 97 9.78 7.65 11.71
N ALA A 98 9.17 6.47 11.68
CA ALA A 98 9.05 5.66 10.49
C ALA A 98 8.19 6.33 9.41
N MET A 99 7.05 6.91 9.80
CA MET A 99 6.16 7.64 8.89
C MET A 99 6.75 8.98 8.44
N GLY A 100 7.51 9.67 9.30
CA GLY A 100 8.19 10.93 8.96
C GLY A 100 9.17 10.84 7.80
N LYS A 101 9.64 9.63 7.44
CA LYS A 101 10.46 9.37 6.23
C LYS A 101 9.70 9.60 4.91
N TYR A 102 8.38 9.75 4.94
CA TYR A 102 7.52 9.92 3.76
C TYR A 102 6.70 11.23 3.80
N PRO A 103 7.35 12.40 3.81
CA PRO A 103 6.68 13.70 4.03
C PRO A 103 5.69 14.10 2.91
N ASN A 104 5.80 13.49 1.74
CA ASN A 104 4.87 13.72 0.62
C ASN A 104 3.50 13.07 0.83
N VAL A 105 3.38 12.16 1.80
CA VAL A 105 2.17 11.38 2.09
C VAL A 105 1.74 11.61 3.53
N PHE A 106 2.67 11.43 4.48
CA PHE A 106 2.46 11.74 5.88
C PHE A 106 3.01 13.13 6.15
N THR A 107 2.13 14.14 6.02
CA THR A 107 2.53 15.53 6.22
C THR A 107 3.00 15.75 7.67
N PRO A 108 3.78 16.81 7.95
CA PRO A 108 4.23 17.10 9.32
C PRO A 108 3.10 17.15 10.35
N GLN A 109 1.91 17.62 9.96
CA GLN A 109 0.74 17.66 10.84
C GLN A 109 0.25 16.24 11.21
N ILE A 110 0.21 15.33 10.23
CA ILE A 110 -0.13 13.91 10.45
C ILE A 110 0.89 13.27 11.39
N VAL A 111 2.18 13.47 11.11
CA VAL A 111 3.28 12.89 11.90
C VAL A 111 3.22 13.39 13.35
N ASN A 112 2.99 14.68 13.57
CA ASN A 112 2.88 15.25 14.92
C ASN A 112 1.67 14.69 15.69
N LEU A 113 0.54 14.48 15.01
CA LEU A 113 -0.64 13.88 15.65
C LEU A 113 -0.34 12.44 16.09
N ILE A 114 0.32 11.67 15.22
CA ILE A 114 0.75 10.30 15.50
C ILE A 114 1.77 10.27 16.63
N GLN A 115 2.73 11.19 16.65
CA GLN A 115 3.70 11.32 17.73
C GLN A 115 2.99 11.51 19.07
N ALA A 116 2.06 12.48 19.15
CA ALA A 116 1.32 12.74 20.38
C ALA A 116 0.54 11.49 20.83
N GLY A 117 -0.12 10.80 19.90
CA GLY A 117 -0.86 9.57 20.16
C GLY A 117 0.01 8.39 20.60
N GLU A 118 1.20 8.27 20.04
CA GLU A 118 2.16 7.23 20.39
C GLU A 118 2.74 7.47 21.80
N GLU A 119 3.10 8.71 22.11
CA GLU A 119 3.62 9.10 23.43
C GLU A 119 2.58 8.99 24.56
N SER A 120 1.31 9.27 24.27
CA SER A 120 0.20 9.14 25.23
C SER A 120 -0.42 7.74 25.28
N GLY A 121 -0.06 6.84 24.36
CA GLY A 121 -0.67 5.52 24.23
C GLY A 121 -2.11 5.53 23.70
N THR A 122 -2.54 6.60 23.03
CA THR A 122 -3.89 6.80 22.48
C THR A 122 -3.91 6.73 20.95
N LEU A 123 -3.17 5.77 20.38
CA LEU A 123 -3.08 5.61 18.92
C LEU A 123 -4.43 5.29 18.27
N THR A 124 -5.32 4.56 18.95
CA THR A 124 -6.66 4.24 18.43
C THR A 124 -7.46 5.53 18.18
N GLU A 125 -7.53 6.41 19.18
CA GLU A 125 -8.22 7.69 19.09
C GLU A 125 -7.53 8.63 18.09
N THR A 126 -6.21 8.55 18.02
CA THR A 126 -5.40 9.32 17.08
C THR A 126 -5.73 8.99 15.64
N PHE A 127 -5.87 7.72 15.28
CA PHE A 127 -6.26 7.32 13.92
C PHE A 127 -7.71 7.67 13.61
N GLN A 128 -8.62 7.64 14.59
CA GLN A 128 -9.99 8.14 14.42
C GLN A 128 -10.02 9.65 14.18
N GLU A 129 -9.20 10.43 14.89
CA GLU A 129 -9.07 11.87 14.68
C GLU A 129 -8.43 12.18 13.33
N LEU A 130 -7.46 11.38 12.90
CA LEU A 130 -6.82 11.54 11.60
C LEU A 130 -7.82 11.35 10.45
N GLU A 131 -8.70 10.36 10.53
CA GLU A 131 -9.78 10.18 9.55
C GLU A 131 -10.68 11.42 9.49
N ARG A 132 -11.14 11.93 10.63
CA ARG A 132 -11.99 13.14 10.72
C ARG A 132 -11.29 14.36 10.11
N TYR A 133 -10.02 14.54 10.44
CA TYR A 133 -9.20 15.63 9.91
C TYR A 133 -9.06 15.56 8.39
N LEU A 134 -8.73 14.38 7.85
CA LEU A 134 -8.59 14.18 6.41
C LEU A 134 -9.92 14.39 5.67
N ASN A 135 -11.03 13.92 6.24
CA ASN A 135 -12.36 14.13 5.69
C ASN A 135 -12.71 15.63 5.65
N TRP A 136 -12.45 16.35 6.74
CA TRP A 136 -12.65 17.80 6.81
C TRP A 136 -11.81 18.56 5.78
N LEU A 137 -10.55 18.15 5.55
CA LEU A 137 -9.70 18.74 4.51
C LEU A 137 -10.29 18.52 3.10
N GLU A 138 -10.81 17.34 2.81
CA GLU A 138 -11.44 17.06 1.53
C GLU A 138 -12.73 17.86 1.34
N GLN A 139 -13.56 18.01 2.38
CA GLN A 139 -14.76 18.85 2.32
C GLN A 139 -14.41 20.29 1.98
N ILE A 140 -13.42 20.88 2.67
CA ILE A 140 -12.98 22.27 2.40
C ILE A 140 -12.47 22.41 0.97
N ARG A 141 -11.67 21.45 0.48
CA ARG A 141 -11.19 21.46 -0.91
C ARG A 141 -12.36 21.40 -1.90
N GLY A 142 -13.37 20.60 -1.58
CA GLY A 142 -14.62 20.52 -2.36
C GLY A 142 -15.36 21.84 -2.41
N ASP A 143 -15.58 22.48 -1.26
CA ASP A 143 -16.29 23.75 -1.13
C ASP A 143 -15.59 24.88 -1.90
N VAL A 144 -14.26 24.98 -1.76
CA VAL A 144 -13.46 25.97 -2.49
C VAL A 144 -13.58 25.76 -3.99
N ARG A 145 -13.54 24.51 -4.48
CA ARG A 145 -13.66 24.19 -5.91
C ARG A 145 -15.06 24.49 -6.48
N GLN A 146 -16.10 24.49 -5.65
CA GLN A 146 -17.45 24.86 -6.09
C GLN A 146 -17.66 26.38 -6.12
N ALA A 147 -16.88 27.13 -5.34
CA ALA A 147 -16.99 28.58 -5.23
C ALA A 147 -16.20 29.37 -6.30
N THR A 148 -15.23 28.74 -6.96
CA THR A 148 -14.43 29.31 -8.08
C THR A 148 -14.81 28.68 -9.41
#